data_AF-A0A7C4CFX7-F1
#
_entry.id   AF-A0A7C4CFX7-F1
#
_cell.length_a   1.000
_cell.length_b   1.000
_cell.length_c   1.000
_cell.angle_alpha   90.00
_cell.angle_beta   90.00
_cell.angle_gamma   90.00
#
_symmetry.space_group_name_H-M   'P 1'
#
loop_
_entity.id
_entity.type
_entity.pdbx_description
1 polymer ?
#
loop_
_entity_poly.entity_id
_entity_poly.type
_entity_poly.pdbx_seq_one_letter_code
_entity_poly.pdbx_strand_id
1 'polypeptide(L)'
;MTALDALQTIQIIAIFASVVTVILAIYAITLTSRLIREARTYILASQLSPIKIEPKKETPPVPEPARAPAEAEQQKAAEIPERPAPPERPAEPQPAPSAQEAQPLLEAPRLTRIEDILTVFGLEGIMIFDSLGQVVEYAGKVEPGKVAAVMTELFNVAMMSGESTSGITMWNGSQIVVAVIGKIEAKTIYLYAKAPPETTKEDIVRLIESSRFLLESITGK
;
A
#
# COMPACT_ATOMS: atom_id res chain seq x y z
N MET A 1 1.31 25.52 -63.26
CA MET A 1 1.71 24.69 -62.11
C MET A 1 3.23 24.72 -62.06
N THR A 2 3.80 25.49 -61.13
CA THR A 2 5.24 25.72 -61.05
C THR A 2 5.91 24.59 -60.24
N ALA A 3 7.21 24.37 -60.41
CA ALA A 3 7.95 23.36 -59.64
C ALA A 3 7.84 23.55 -58.11
N LEU A 4 7.59 24.79 -57.68
CA LEU A 4 7.34 25.15 -56.28
C LEU A 4 5.99 24.61 -55.76
N ASP A 5 4.94 24.66 -56.58
CA ASP A 5 3.61 24.13 -56.25
C ASP A 5 3.65 22.60 -56.09
N ALA A 6 4.44 21.92 -56.93
CA ALA A 6 4.61 20.47 -56.86
C ALA A 6 5.33 20.04 -55.56
N LEU A 7 6.38 20.77 -55.16
CA LEU A 7 7.12 20.48 -53.93
C LEU A 7 6.25 20.68 -52.67
N GLN A 8 5.47 21.77 -52.63
CA GLN A 8 4.52 22.02 -51.53
C GLN A 8 3.44 20.94 -51.45
N THR A 9 2.91 20.50 -52.60
CA THR A 9 1.91 19.43 -52.65
C THR A 9 2.47 18.12 -52.08
N ILE A 10 3.70 17.75 -52.43
CA ILE A 10 4.38 16.56 -51.90
C ILE A 10 4.59 16.66 -50.39
N GLN A 11 5.01 17.82 -49.88
CA GLN A 11 5.19 18.04 -48.44
C GLN A 11 3.88 17.90 -47.67
N ILE A 12 2.79 18.46 -48.18
CA ILE A 12 1.46 18.35 -47.55
C ILE A 12 1.00 16.89 -47.51
N ILE A 13 1.17 16.14 -48.60
CA ILE A 13 0.83 14.71 -48.65
C ILE A 13 1.68 13.91 -47.65
N ALA A 14 2.99 14.19 -47.56
CA ALA A 14 3.88 13.50 -46.63
C ALA A 14 3.52 13.77 -45.16
N ILE A 15 3.16 15.01 -44.81
CA ILE A 15 2.68 15.36 -43.47
C ILE A 15 1.35 14.66 -43.19
N PHE A 16 0.44 14.64 -44.14
CA PHE A 16 -0.84 13.96 -43.96
C PHE A 16 -0.66 12.45 -43.76
N ALA A 17 0.22 11.82 -44.56
CA ALA A 17 0.56 10.41 -44.43
C ALA A 17 1.21 10.09 -43.08
N SER A 18 2.11 10.95 -42.57
CA SER A 18 2.73 10.74 -41.26
C SER A 18 1.71 10.83 -40.13
N VAL A 19 0.81 11.82 -40.17
CA VAL A 19 -0.27 11.97 -39.18
C VAL A 19 -1.19 10.74 -39.19
N VAL A 20 -1.61 10.28 -40.38
CA VAL A 20 -2.46 9.07 -40.50
C VAL A 20 -1.73 7.84 -39.97
N THR A 21 -0.43 7.70 -40.26
CA THR A 21 0.38 6.56 -39.77
C THR A 21 0.48 6.56 -38.25
N VAL A 22 0.68 7.73 -37.63
CA VAL A 22 0.71 7.86 -36.17
C VAL A 22 -0.64 7.49 -35.54
N ILE A 23 -1.75 7.96 -36.11
CA ILE A 23 -3.10 7.62 -35.63
C ILE A 23 -3.35 6.11 -35.73
N LEU A 24 -2.98 5.48 -36.86
CA LEU A 24 -3.12 4.04 -37.05
C LEU A 24 -2.24 3.25 -36.09
N ALA A 25 -1.02 3.71 -35.82
CA ALA A 25 -0.13 3.07 -34.85
C ALA A 25 -0.69 3.12 -33.42
N ILE A 26 -1.20 4.29 -33.00
CA ILE A 26 -1.89 4.45 -31.71
C ILE A 26 -3.10 3.51 -31.64
N TYR A 27 -3.92 3.48 -32.69
CA TYR A 27 -5.09 2.60 -32.74
C TYR A 27 -4.70 1.12 -32.63
N ALA A 28 -3.69 0.68 -33.37
CA ALA A 28 -3.17 -0.67 -33.32
C ALA A 28 -2.70 -1.03 -31.89
N ILE A 29 -1.86 -0.19 -31.26
CA ILE A 29 -1.37 -0.40 -29.89
C ILE A 29 -2.53 -0.50 -28.89
N THR A 30 -3.55 0.34 -29.06
CA THR A 30 -4.74 0.35 -28.19
C THR A 30 -5.56 -0.94 -28.35
N LEU A 31 -5.70 -1.43 -29.58
CA LEU A 31 -6.40 -2.68 -29.89
C LEU A 31 -5.64 -3.90 -29.34
N THR A 32 -4.33 -3.98 -29.54
CA THR A 32 -3.51 -5.08 -28.99
C THR A 32 -3.54 -5.09 -27.47
N SER A 33 -3.49 -3.91 -26.84
CA SER A 33 -3.62 -3.76 -25.39
C SER A 33 -4.97 -4.26 -24.86
N ARG A 34 -6.08 -4.02 -25.57
CA ARG A 34 -7.40 -4.57 -25.20
C ARG A 34 -7.45 -6.09 -25.31
N LEU A 35 -6.93 -6.66 -26.39
CA LEU A 35 -6.91 -8.11 -26.60
C LEU A 35 -6.04 -8.86 -25.56
N ILE A 36 -4.88 -8.30 -25.21
CA ILE A 36 -4.01 -8.87 -24.17
C ILE A 36 -4.68 -8.80 -22.79
N ARG A 37 -5.41 -7.73 -22.51
CA ARG A 37 -6.14 -7.56 -21.25
C ARG A 37 -7.24 -8.61 -21.10
N GLU A 38 -8.00 -8.88 -22.16
CA GLU A 38 -9.05 -9.91 -22.16
C GLU A 38 -8.47 -11.33 -22.00
N ALA A 39 -7.40 -11.67 -22.72
CA ALA A 39 -6.76 -12.99 -22.65
C ALA A 39 -6.18 -13.32 -21.26
N ARG A 40 -5.65 -12.33 -20.53
CA ARG A 40 -5.15 -12.53 -19.16
C ARG A 40 -6.26 -12.86 -18.16
N THR A 41 -7.45 -12.28 -18.33
CA THR A 41 -8.61 -12.57 -17.47
C THR A 41 -9.09 -14.02 -17.61
N TYR A 42 -9.06 -14.58 -18.82
CA TYR A 42 -9.46 -15.97 -19.07
C TYR A 42 -8.48 -17.00 -18.47
N ILE A 43 -7.18 -16.72 -18.52
CA ILE A 43 -6.16 -17.63 -17.96
C ILE A 43 -6.23 -17.65 -16.42
N LEU A 44 -6.52 -16.52 -15.78
CA LEU A 44 -6.68 -16.44 -14.32
C LEU A 44 -7.94 -17.14 -13.80
N ALA A 45 -9.05 -17.09 -14.54
CA ALA A 45 -10.28 -17.81 -14.19
C ALA A 45 -10.11 -19.34 -14.26
N SER A 46 -9.19 -19.85 -15.09
CA SER A 46 -8.94 -21.29 -15.26
C SER A 46 -8.03 -21.91 -14.20
N GLN A 47 -7.25 -21.10 -13.46
CA GLN A 47 -6.31 -21.56 -12.43
C GLN A 47 -6.94 -21.62 -11.03
N LEU A 48 -8.09 -20.99 -10.82
CA LEU A 48 -8.90 -21.15 -9.61
C LEU A 48 -9.88 -22.31 -9.80
N SER A 49 -9.34 -23.54 -9.84
CA SER A 49 -10.17 -24.72 -9.61
C SER A 49 -10.87 -24.53 -8.25
N PRO A 50 -12.21 -24.65 -8.16
CA PRO A 50 -12.88 -24.56 -6.88
C PRO A 50 -12.36 -25.70 -6.01
N ILE A 51 -11.67 -25.35 -4.94
CA ILE A 51 -11.29 -26.29 -3.89
C ILE A 51 -12.60 -26.90 -3.39
N LYS A 52 -12.87 -28.14 -3.81
CA LYS A 52 -13.98 -28.94 -3.33
C LYS A 52 -13.60 -29.36 -1.91
N ILE A 53 -13.90 -28.49 -0.95
CA ILE A 53 -13.77 -28.81 0.47
C ILE A 53 -14.77 -29.94 0.74
N GLU A 54 -14.29 -31.18 0.79
CA GLU A 54 -15.04 -32.29 1.37
C GLU A 54 -15.35 -31.94 2.83
N PRO A 55 -16.62 -31.92 3.25
CA PRO A 55 -16.95 -31.71 4.64
C PRO A 55 -16.49 -32.93 5.45
N LYS A 56 -15.41 -32.74 6.21
CA LYS A 56 -14.90 -33.72 7.16
C LYS A 56 -15.99 -33.99 8.21
N LYS A 57 -16.34 -35.27 8.34
CA LYS A 57 -17.35 -35.84 9.24
C LYS A 57 -17.38 -35.21 10.63
N GLU A 58 -18.61 -35.02 11.08
CA GLU A 58 -19.10 -34.63 12.41
C GLU A 58 -18.30 -35.22 13.57
N THR A 59 -17.86 -34.34 14.48
CA THR A 59 -17.44 -34.68 15.84
C THR A 59 -18.68 -34.71 16.74
N PRO A 60 -18.83 -35.68 17.67
CA PRO A 60 -20.02 -35.81 18.53
C PRO A 60 -20.18 -34.66 19.54
N PRO A 61 -21.40 -34.40 20.05
CA PRO A 61 -21.72 -33.20 20.83
C PRO A 61 -21.19 -33.28 22.26
N VAL A 62 -20.71 -32.14 22.76
CA VAL A 62 -20.38 -31.90 24.17
C VAL A 62 -21.70 -31.72 24.96
N PRO A 63 -21.94 -32.46 26.06
CA PRO A 63 -23.06 -32.18 26.94
C PRO A 63 -22.72 -31.03 27.91
N GLU A 64 -23.63 -30.06 27.96
CA GLU A 64 -23.70 -28.96 28.93
C GLU A 64 -24.30 -29.50 30.26
N PRO A 65 -23.70 -29.25 31.44
CA PRO A 65 -24.40 -29.45 32.71
C PRO A 65 -24.87 -28.12 33.30
N ALA A 66 -26.17 -28.09 33.62
CA ALA A 66 -26.87 -27.00 34.24
C ALA A 66 -26.58 -26.84 35.76
N ARG A 67 -26.51 -25.57 36.17
CA ARG A 67 -26.92 -24.91 37.44
C ARG A 67 -26.79 -25.59 38.84
N ALA A 68 -26.06 -24.83 39.70
CA ALA A 68 -26.37 -24.39 41.09
C ALA A 68 -26.39 -25.46 42.23
N PRO A 69 -26.27 -25.12 43.55
CA PRO A 69 -26.44 -23.80 44.22
C PRO A 69 -25.50 -23.42 45.41
N ALA A 70 -25.60 -22.13 45.81
CA ALA A 70 -25.56 -21.49 47.16
C ALA A 70 -24.56 -21.89 48.27
N GLU A 71 -23.89 -20.87 48.85
CA GLU A 71 -23.85 -20.49 50.30
C GLU A 71 -22.73 -19.44 50.53
N ALA A 72 -23.03 -18.26 51.12
CA ALA A 72 -22.67 -17.83 52.49
C ALA A 72 -21.14 -17.57 52.65
N GLU A 73 -20.59 -16.49 53.21
CA GLU A 73 -20.99 -15.64 54.32
C GLU A 73 -19.96 -14.47 54.48
N GLN A 74 -20.43 -13.35 55.05
CA GLN A 74 -19.75 -12.39 55.97
C GLN A 74 -18.46 -11.62 55.53
N GLN A 75 -18.52 -10.28 55.44
CA GLN A 75 -18.21 -9.28 56.51
C GLN A 75 -16.74 -9.35 56.97
N LYS A 76 -15.89 -8.30 57.01
CA LYS A 76 -16.04 -7.00 57.71
C LYS A 76 -14.79 -6.13 57.49
N ALA A 77 -14.95 -4.82 57.74
CA ALA A 77 -14.02 -3.67 57.91
C ALA A 77 -12.56 -3.96 58.38
N ALA A 78 -11.54 -3.10 58.24
CA ALA A 78 -11.48 -1.65 58.40
C ALA A 78 -10.11 -1.05 57.95
N GLU A 79 -10.12 0.28 57.73
CA GLU A 79 -9.07 1.30 58.00
C GLU A 79 -7.71 1.39 57.24
N ILE A 80 -7.57 2.53 56.53
CA ILE A 80 -6.37 3.34 56.17
C ILE A 80 -6.18 4.37 57.33
N PRO A 81 -5.07 5.12 57.61
CA PRO A 81 -3.78 5.45 56.92
C PRO A 81 -2.55 5.18 57.85
N GLU A 82 -1.27 5.49 57.64
CA GLU A 82 -0.61 6.76 57.26
C GLU A 82 0.93 6.54 57.15
N ARG A 83 1.59 7.44 56.42
CA ARG A 83 3.04 7.50 56.12
C ARG A 83 3.84 8.05 57.31
N PRO A 84 5.13 7.71 57.45
CA PRO A 84 6.12 8.76 57.75
C PRO A 84 7.33 8.78 56.81
N ALA A 85 7.99 9.93 56.81
CA ALA A 85 8.94 10.48 55.84
C ALA A 85 10.40 9.95 55.98
N PRO A 86 11.30 10.27 55.01
CA PRO A 86 12.62 9.66 54.83
C PRO A 86 13.75 10.39 55.61
N PRO A 87 14.91 9.76 55.83
CA PRO A 87 16.13 10.47 56.26
C PRO A 87 16.97 10.97 55.06
N GLU A 88 17.45 12.21 55.15
CA GLU A 88 18.36 12.86 54.20
C GLU A 88 19.85 12.54 54.46
N ARG A 89 20.56 12.14 53.38
CA ARG A 89 21.96 12.48 52.97
C ARG A 89 23.16 12.12 53.89
N PRO A 90 24.42 12.04 53.38
CA PRO A 90 24.98 12.69 52.17
C PRO A 90 25.86 11.86 51.21
N ALA A 91 25.78 12.26 49.94
CA ALA A 91 26.79 12.25 48.87
C ALA A 91 27.91 11.19 48.88
N GLU A 92 27.72 10.14 48.08
CA GLU A 92 28.81 9.42 47.42
C GLU A 92 28.63 9.53 45.89
N PRO A 93 29.71 9.65 45.11
CA PRO A 93 29.66 10.02 43.71
C PRO A 93 29.10 8.86 42.89
N GLN A 94 27.88 9.03 42.37
CA GLN A 94 27.32 8.10 41.39
C GLN A 94 28.21 8.08 40.15
N PRO A 95 28.75 6.92 39.73
CA PRO A 95 29.20 6.77 38.36
C PRO A 95 27.99 7.00 37.45
N ALA A 96 28.20 7.74 36.38
CA ALA A 96 27.17 8.17 35.43
C ALA A 96 26.16 7.05 35.14
N PRO A 97 24.84 7.31 35.23
CA PRO A 97 23.87 6.34 34.78
C PRO A 97 24.03 6.17 33.28
N SER A 98 24.66 5.06 32.88
CA SER A 98 24.43 4.44 31.58
C SER A 98 22.97 3.99 31.53
N ALA A 99 22.07 4.92 31.19
CA ALA A 99 20.68 4.62 30.89
C ALA A 99 20.05 5.80 30.16
N GLN A 100 20.27 5.86 28.84
CA GLN A 100 19.22 6.36 27.96
C GLN A 100 19.26 5.58 26.65
N GLU A 101 18.99 4.27 26.79
CA GLU A 101 18.21 3.59 25.76
C GLU A 101 16.83 4.23 25.66
N ALA A 102 16.32 4.20 24.42
CA ALA A 102 14.92 4.38 24.04
C ALA A 102 14.34 5.80 24.15
N GLN A 103 14.59 6.61 23.12
CA GLN A 103 13.40 7.01 22.36
C GLN A 103 13.08 5.83 21.44
N PRO A 104 11.92 5.16 21.54
CA PRO A 104 11.50 4.36 20.41
C PRO A 104 11.39 5.34 19.24
N LEU A 105 12.25 5.15 18.22
CA LEU A 105 11.90 5.54 16.87
C LEU A 105 10.44 5.11 16.71
N LEU A 106 9.52 6.07 16.50
CA LEU A 106 8.10 5.83 16.34
C LEU A 106 7.91 4.66 15.37
N GLU A 107 7.78 3.43 15.89
CA GLU A 107 7.71 2.25 15.05
C GLU A 107 6.49 2.42 14.16
N ALA A 108 6.69 2.29 12.85
CA ALA A 108 5.57 2.30 11.92
C ALA A 108 4.58 1.20 12.35
N PRO A 109 3.28 1.51 12.40
CA PRO A 109 2.26 0.51 12.74
C PRO A 109 2.41 -0.71 11.82
N ARG A 110 2.58 -1.90 12.41
CA ARG A 110 2.69 -3.18 11.69
C ARG A 110 1.31 -3.68 11.29
N LEU A 111 0.76 -3.07 10.25
CA LEU A 111 -0.61 -3.31 9.78
C LEU A 111 -0.63 -4.43 8.74
N THR A 112 -1.55 -5.38 8.89
CA THR A 112 -1.68 -6.58 8.03
C THR A 112 -2.84 -6.50 7.05
N ARG A 113 -3.61 -5.40 7.09
CA ARG A 113 -4.70 -5.11 6.15
C ARG A 113 -4.56 -3.70 5.60
N ILE A 114 -4.90 -3.53 4.33
CA ILE A 114 -4.77 -2.23 3.67
C ILE A 114 -5.79 -1.20 4.20
N GLU A 115 -6.97 -1.64 4.66
CA GLU A 115 -8.00 -0.76 5.23
C GLU A 115 -7.55 -0.11 6.54
N ASP A 116 -6.74 -0.82 7.32
CA ASP A 116 -6.17 -0.29 8.55
C ASP A 116 -5.18 0.84 8.24
N ILE A 117 -4.35 0.67 7.20
CA ILE A 117 -3.43 1.71 6.74
C ILE A 117 -4.22 2.93 6.26
N LEU A 118 -5.26 2.71 5.45
CA LEU A 118 -6.13 3.79 5.00
C LEU A 118 -6.71 4.60 6.16
N THR A 119 -7.18 3.92 7.20
CA THR A 119 -7.83 4.56 8.36
C THR A 119 -6.83 5.27 9.26
N VAL A 120 -5.72 4.61 9.61
CA VAL A 120 -4.70 5.16 10.53
C VAL A 120 -4.04 6.40 9.96
N PHE A 121 -3.79 6.44 8.66
CA PHE A 121 -3.16 7.58 7.98
C PHE A 121 -4.17 8.58 7.40
N GLY A 122 -5.48 8.37 7.61
CA GLY A 122 -6.53 9.27 7.13
C GLY A 122 -6.55 9.45 5.62
N LEU A 123 -6.23 8.39 4.86
CA LEU A 123 -6.10 8.45 3.41
C LEU A 123 -7.46 8.47 2.72
N GLU A 124 -7.58 9.19 1.61
CA GLU A 124 -8.76 9.11 0.76
C GLU A 124 -8.80 7.80 -0.05
N GLY A 125 -7.63 7.29 -0.42
CA GLY A 125 -7.46 6.06 -1.18
C GLY A 125 -6.01 5.59 -1.16
N ILE A 126 -5.83 4.27 -1.19
CA ILE A 126 -4.54 3.60 -1.17
C ILE A 126 -4.57 2.41 -2.12
N MET A 127 -3.45 2.10 -2.75
CA MET A 127 -3.31 0.98 -3.67
C MET A 127 -1.88 0.47 -3.70
N ILE A 128 -1.72 -0.85 -3.74
CA ILE A 128 -0.46 -1.54 -4.00
C ILE A 128 -0.55 -2.18 -5.39
N PHE A 129 0.45 -1.97 -6.21
CA PHE A 129 0.48 -2.47 -7.59
C PHE A 129 1.90 -2.80 -8.06
N ASP A 130 2.02 -3.65 -9.07
CA ASP A 130 3.31 -4.04 -9.63
C ASP A 130 3.77 -3.13 -10.77
N SER A 131 5.01 -3.32 -11.22
CA SER A 131 5.62 -2.62 -12.35
C SER A 131 4.95 -2.88 -13.70
N LEU A 132 3.96 -3.77 -13.77
CA LEU A 132 3.15 -4.03 -14.96
C LEU A 132 1.75 -3.40 -14.84
N GLY A 133 1.48 -2.64 -13.77
CA GLY A 133 0.19 -2.04 -13.48
C GLY A 133 -0.85 -3.03 -12.96
N GLN A 134 -0.45 -4.23 -12.51
CA GLN A 134 -1.35 -5.18 -11.86
C GLN A 134 -1.55 -4.77 -10.41
N VAL A 135 -2.81 -4.64 -9.99
CA VAL A 135 -3.15 -4.25 -8.62
C VAL A 135 -3.12 -5.49 -7.73
N VAL A 136 -2.38 -5.39 -6.64
CA VAL A 136 -2.28 -6.41 -5.58
C VAL A 136 -3.40 -6.22 -4.58
N GLU A 137 -3.55 -5.00 -4.08
CA GLU A 137 -4.56 -4.65 -3.07
C GLU A 137 -4.89 -3.15 -3.16
N TYR A 138 -6.11 -2.77 -2.77
CA TYR A 138 -6.52 -1.36 -2.76
C TYR A 138 -7.65 -1.13 -1.76
N ALA A 139 -7.75 0.09 -1.25
CA ALA A 139 -8.87 0.52 -0.42
C ALA A 139 -9.21 2.01 -0.65
N GLY A 140 -10.45 2.37 -0.33
CA GLY A 140 -10.94 3.75 -0.42
C GLY A 140 -11.30 4.20 -1.84
N LYS A 141 -11.29 5.53 -2.04
CA LYS A 141 -11.71 6.20 -3.27
C LYS A 141 -10.55 6.25 -4.27
N VAL A 142 -10.26 5.12 -4.91
CA VAL A 142 -9.27 5.01 -5.98
C VAL A 142 -9.86 4.26 -7.18
N GLU A 143 -9.48 4.65 -8.41
CA GLU A 143 -9.80 3.91 -9.64
C GLU A 143 -8.62 2.99 -9.99
N PRO A 144 -8.56 1.75 -9.43
CA PRO A 144 -7.32 0.98 -9.37
C PRO A 144 -6.67 0.74 -10.73
N GLY A 145 -7.44 0.27 -11.71
CA GLY A 145 -6.90 -0.06 -13.04
C GLY A 145 -6.41 1.17 -13.83
N LYS A 146 -7.04 2.33 -13.66
CA LYS A 146 -6.65 3.56 -14.36
C LYS A 146 -5.44 4.21 -13.69
N VAL A 147 -5.47 4.30 -12.36
CA VAL A 147 -4.39 4.91 -11.58
C VAL A 147 -3.12 4.07 -11.71
N ALA A 148 -3.20 2.74 -11.61
CA ALA A 148 -2.04 1.86 -11.74
C ALA A 148 -1.38 2.04 -13.11
N ALA A 149 -2.15 2.02 -14.20
CA ALA A 149 -1.62 2.22 -15.55
C ALA A 149 -0.90 3.56 -15.71
N VAL A 150 -1.51 4.66 -15.25
CA VAL A 150 -0.90 6.00 -15.34
C VAL A 150 0.37 6.11 -14.50
N MET A 151 0.35 5.59 -13.26
CA MET A 151 1.49 5.68 -12.35
C MET A 151 2.65 4.80 -12.79
N THR A 152 2.38 3.62 -13.37
CA THR A 152 3.41 2.77 -13.96
C THR A 152 4.13 3.49 -15.11
N GLU A 153 3.40 4.15 -16.01
CA GLU A 153 4.02 4.94 -17.09
C GLU A 153 4.84 6.11 -16.56
N LEU A 154 4.32 6.84 -15.56
CA LEU A 154 5.05 7.93 -14.92
C LEU A 154 6.37 7.45 -14.30
N PHE A 155 6.35 6.32 -13.59
CA PHE A 155 7.55 5.73 -13.01
C PHE A 155 8.52 5.22 -14.07
N ASN A 156 8.03 4.63 -15.17
CA ASN A 156 8.88 4.20 -16.28
C ASN A 156 9.65 5.39 -16.88
N VAL A 157 8.98 6.52 -17.09
CA VAL A 157 9.62 7.76 -17.57
C VAL A 157 10.64 8.27 -16.55
N ALA A 158 10.30 8.28 -15.26
CA ALA A 158 11.21 8.71 -14.20
C ALA A 158 12.45 7.79 -14.11
N MET A 159 12.32 6.49 -14.32
CA MET A 159 13.45 5.56 -14.33
C MET A 159 14.33 5.74 -15.58
N MET A 160 13.75 6.13 -16.73
CA MET A 160 14.49 6.40 -17.97
C MET A 160 15.34 7.67 -17.89
N SER A 161 15.05 8.61 -16.99
CA SER A 161 15.87 9.82 -16.81
C SER A 161 17.23 9.53 -16.17
N GLY A 162 17.47 8.30 -15.72
CA GLY A 162 18.70 7.90 -15.02
C GLY A 162 18.68 8.19 -13.52
N GLU A 163 17.61 8.77 -12.99
CA GLU A 163 17.43 8.96 -11.55
C GLU A 163 16.85 7.70 -10.90
N SER A 164 17.55 7.16 -9.90
CA SER A 164 17.00 6.08 -9.07
C SER A 164 15.98 6.67 -8.09
N THR A 165 14.73 6.80 -8.53
CA THR A 165 13.67 7.41 -7.72
C THR A 165 13.03 6.36 -6.80
N SER A 166 13.20 6.52 -5.49
CA SER A 166 12.57 5.66 -4.48
C SER A 166 11.09 6.01 -4.25
N GLY A 167 10.67 7.22 -4.63
CA GLY A 167 9.29 7.67 -4.59
C GLY A 167 9.09 9.04 -5.23
N ILE A 168 7.87 9.32 -5.66
CA ILE A 168 7.41 10.58 -6.22
C ILE A 168 6.28 11.09 -5.33
N THR A 169 6.31 12.37 -4.99
CA THR A 169 5.21 13.04 -4.30
C THR A 169 4.70 14.18 -5.18
N MET A 170 3.39 14.27 -5.34
CA MET A 170 2.71 15.30 -6.14
C MET A 170 1.68 16.01 -5.28
N TRP A 171 1.51 17.31 -5.50
CA TRP A 171 0.53 18.14 -4.77
C TRP A 171 -0.53 18.66 -5.72
N ASN A 172 -1.79 18.31 -5.48
CA ASN A 172 -2.93 18.80 -6.25
C ASN A 172 -4.21 18.77 -5.40
N GLY A 173 -4.34 19.71 -4.45
CA GLY A 173 -5.42 19.74 -3.45
C GLY A 173 -5.31 18.65 -2.37
N SER A 174 -4.83 17.46 -2.75
CA SER A 174 -4.34 16.39 -1.89
C SER A 174 -2.86 16.11 -2.18
N GLN A 175 -2.17 15.45 -1.26
CA GLN A 175 -0.82 14.96 -1.50
C GLN A 175 -0.89 13.52 -2.03
N ILE A 176 -0.39 13.31 -3.25
CA ILE A 176 -0.30 11.98 -3.86
C ILE A 176 1.11 11.47 -3.64
N VAL A 177 1.23 10.30 -3.01
CA VAL A 177 2.49 9.62 -2.74
C VAL A 177 2.53 8.37 -3.61
N VAL A 178 3.61 8.20 -4.36
CA VAL A 178 3.89 6.95 -5.08
C VAL A 178 5.29 6.50 -4.75
N ALA A 179 5.46 5.31 -4.17
CA ALA A 179 6.76 4.89 -3.63
C ALA A 179 7.05 3.42 -3.91
N VAL A 180 8.32 3.08 -4.07
CA VAL A 180 8.76 1.68 -4.14
C VAL A 180 8.73 1.10 -2.73
N ILE A 181 7.88 0.11 -2.53
CA ILE A 181 7.76 -0.59 -1.25
C ILE A 181 8.53 -1.92 -1.25
N GLY A 182 8.70 -2.58 -2.40
CA GLY A 182 9.49 -3.81 -2.42
C GLY A 182 9.58 -4.47 -3.77
N LYS A 183 9.91 -5.75 -3.76
CA LYS A 183 9.93 -6.61 -4.96
C LYS A 183 9.28 -7.95 -4.66
N ILE A 184 8.43 -8.40 -5.58
CA ILE A 184 7.93 -9.77 -5.62
C ILE A 184 8.50 -10.41 -6.87
N GLU A 185 9.30 -11.45 -6.70
CA GLU A 185 10.06 -12.06 -7.79
C GLU A 185 10.91 -11.02 -8.55
N ALA A 186 10.71 -10.86 -9.85
CA ALA A 186 11.37 -9.87 -10.69
C ALA A 186 10.60 -8.54 -10.81
N LYS A 187 9.44 -8.41 -10.16
CA LYS A 187 8.56 -7.24 -10.29
C LYS A 187 8.77 -6.26 -9.15
N THR A 188 8.93 -4.99 -9.48
CA THR A 188 8.93 -3.90 -8.49
C THR A 188 7.49 -3.65 -8.04
N ILE A 189 7.28 -3.52 -6.73
CA ILE A 189 5.99 -3.22 -6.13
C ILE A 189 5.97 -1.78 -5.64
N TYR A 190 4.92 -1.09 -6.02
CA TYR A 190 4.67 0.31 -5.73
C TYR A 190 3.47 0.47 -4.81
N LEU A 191 3.58 1.46 -3.94
CA LEU A 191 2.48 2.06 -3.21
C LEU A 191 2.00 3.28 -3.98
N TYR A 192 0.68 3.47 -4.05
CA TYR A 192 0.01 4.72 -4.34
C TYR A 192 -0.86 5.09 -3.13
N ALA A 193 -0.79 6.33 -2.67
CA ALA A 193 -1.66 6.85 -1.63
C ALA A 193 -2.09 8.28 -1.94
N LYS A 194 -3.37 8.58 -1.70
CA LYS A 194 -3.93 9.92 -1.75
C LYS A 194 -4.13 10.40 -0.31
N ALA A 195 -3.13 11.13 0.18
CA ALA A 195 -3.05 11.62 1.54
C ALA A 195 -3.56 13.07 1.67
N PRO A 196 -3.99 13.49 2.86
CA PRO A 196 -4.31 14.89 3.16
C PRO A 196 -3.15 15.84 2.83
N PRO A 197 -3.41 17.10 2.47
CA PRO A 197 -2.35 18.06 2.14
C PRO A 197 -1.44 18.41 3.33
N GLU A 198 -1.87 18.18 4.56
CA GLU A 198 -1.10 18.39 5.79
C GLU A 198 -0.16 17.22 6.14
N THR A 199 -0.10 16.18 5.31
CA THR A 199 0.71 14.97 5.57
C THR A 199 2.20 15.33 5.60
N THR A 200 2.87 14.98 6.70
CA THR A 200 4.29 15.30 6.89
C THR A 200 5.20 14.29 6.17
N LYS A 201 6.48 14.64 6.05
CA LYS A 201 7.47 13.71 5.51
C LYS A 201 7.59 12.46 6.38
N GLU A 202 7.53 12.63 7.70
CA GLU A 202 7.57 11.55 8.68
C GLU A 202 6.38 10.61 8.51
N ASP A 203 5.18 11.15 8.26
CA ASP A 203 3.98 10.34 7.99
C ASP A 203 4.12 9.52 6.71
N ILE A 204 4.71 10.10 5.66
CA ILE A 204 4.99 9.39 4.40
C ILE A 204 5.95 8.22 4.63
N VAL A 205 7.01 8.42 5.42
CA VAL A 205 7.97 7.36 5.75
C VAL A 205 7.26 6.23 6.49
N ARG A 206 6.47 6.55 7.51
CA ARG A 206 5.70 5.56 8.27
C ARG A 206 4.68 4.83 7.41
N LEU A 207 4.01 5.52 6.50
CA LEU A 207 3.08 4.93 5.53
C LEU A 207 3.78 3.93 4.61
N ILE A 208 4.96 4.28 4.10
CA ILE A 208 5.77 3.41 3.26
C ILE A 208 6.17 2.17 4.05
N GLU A 209 6.69 2.32 5.27
CA GLU A 209 7.10 1.22 6.15
C GLU A 209 5.93 0.29 6.51
N SER A 210 4.77 0.83 6.91
CA SER A 210 3.57 0.04 7.15
C SER A 210 3.14 -0.74 5.90
N SER A 211 3.24 -0.13 4.72
CA SER A 211 2.92 -0.80 3.45
C SER A 211 3.93 -1.88 3.07
N ARG A 212 5.20 -1.72 3.46
CA ARG A 212 6.22 -2.78 3.32
C ARG A 212 5.90 -3.98 4.20
N PHE A 213 5.56 -3.73 5.46
CA PHE A 213 5.17 -4.79 6.38
C PHE A 213 3.93 -5.54 5.90
N LEU A 214 2.93 -4.81 5.37
CA LEU A 214 1.77 -5.43 4.71
C LEU A 214 2.20 -6.35 3.56
N LEU A 215 3.09 -5.86 2.67
CA LEU A 215 3.61 -6.64 1.55
C LEU A 215 4.34 -7.92 2.00
N GLU A 216 5.15 -7.84 3.06
CA GLU A 216 5.81 -8.98 3.69
C GLU A 216 4.78 -10.00 4.19
N SER A 217 3.74 -9.53 4.88
CA SER A 217 2.66 -10.38 5.39
C SER A 217 1.88 -11.11 4.29
N ILE A 218 1.67 -10.46 3.13
CA ILE A 218 0.99 -11.05 1.96
C ILE A 218 1.87 -12.10 1.29
N THR A 219 3.19 -11.85 1.24
CA THR A 219 4.15 -12.71 0.55
C THR A 219 4.70 -13.84 1.42
N GLY A 220 4.36 -13.86 2.71
CA GLY A 220 4.83 -14.85 3.68
C GLY A 220 6.33 -14.76 3.95
N LYS A 221 6.91 -13.56 3.80
CA LYS A 221 8.32 -13.26 4.04
C LYS A 221 8.53 -12.46 5.31
#